data_AF-F3GHB0-F1
#
_entry.id   AF-F3GHB0-F1
#
_cell.length_a   1.000
_cell.length_b   1.000
_cell.length_c   1.000
_cell.angle_alpha   90.00
_cell.angle_beta   90.00
_cell.angle_gamma   90.00
#
_symmetry.space_group_name_H-M   'P 1'
#
loop_
_entity.id
_entity.type
_entity.pdbx_description
1 polymer ?
#
loop_
_entity_poly.entity_id
_entity_poly.type
_entity_poly.pdbx_seq_one_letter_code
_entity_poly.pdbx_strand_id
1 'polypeptide(L)'
;QRLGFDTPLGDPLNVKPEDWFNLSTARIDMMANVEAELGQNVVGLATDARSSAQSSLYVAVATVVLMLIVVLWLASVIIRNIKVAVVDVNRTLMALSTRDLTARTRYVGKDEFGEISRNLDNMAQQISDVIRDIGSATAQVATAAEQSSAVALQTNQNVAQQRQGTDQVATAISEMSATVKDVARSTTDAAEMSQRVNNSTLQGKTEIDNTIGLIQGLSVQAEETSRIIDELKGESNSISSVLDVIRGVADQTNLLALNAAIEAARAGEQGRGFAVVADEVRNLAKKTQDSTVSIQKMIANLQSGSERAAASMQETLGKAQEGASNVVRAGELLEEIAEGIATISDRNIQVASAAEEQSLVAEEIHRNVDDINSLVIQVS
;
A
#
# COMPACT_ATOMS: atom_id res chain seq x y z
N GLN A 1 -20.84 160.23 -28.55
CA GLN A 1 -19.85 161.14 -29.17
C GLN A 1 -20.43 161.74 -30.46
N ARG A 2 -21.39 162.68 -30.36
CA ARG A 2 -21.97 163.34 -31.56
C ARG A 2 -22.25 164.84 -31.42
N LEU A 3 -21.79 165.50 -30.35
CA LEU A 3 -22.07 166.92 -30.07
C LEU A 3 -20.80 167.81 -30.09
N GLY A 4 -19.67 167.33 -30.61
CA GLY A 4 -18.37 167.99 -30.45
C GLY A 4 -17.58 168.29 -31.72
N PHE A 5 -18.17 168.31 -32.92
CA PHE A 5 -17.38 168.40 -34.16
C PHE A 5 -17.77 169.46 -35.20
N ASP A 6 -18.78 170.32 -34.97
CA ASP A 6 -19.23 171.26 -36.02
C ASP A 6 -19.24 172.77 -35.64
N THR A 7 -18.48 173.21 -34.63
CA THR A 7 -18.34 174.66 -34.33
C THR A 7 -16.88 175.16 -34.39
N PRO A 8 -16.56 176.22 -35.15
CA PRO A 8 -15.23 176.82 -35.23
C PRO A 8 -14.75 177.43 -33.90
N LEU A 9 -13.43 177.40 -33.63
CA LEU A 9 -12.82 178.00 -32.43
C LEU A 9 -13.06 179.52 -32.38
N GLY A 10 -13.69 179.99 -31.30
CA GLY A 10 -13.86 181.43 -31.02
C GLY A 10 -15.25 181.82 -30.52
N ASP A 11 -16.26 180.97 -30.67
CA ASP A 11 -17.61 181.19 -30.14
C ASP A 11 -17.88 180.41 -28.84
N PRO A 12 -18.63 180.99 -27.88
CA PRO A 12 -18.99 180.31 -26.65
C PRO A 12 -19.87 179.10 -26.96
N LEU A 13 -19.39 177.91 -26.55
CA LEU A 13 -20.23 176.72 -26.40
C LEU A 13 -21.33 177.11 -25.41
N ASN A 14 -22.56 177.27 -25.92
CA ASN A 14 -23.73 177.73 -25.18
C ASN A 14 -24.26 176.65 -24.22
N VAL A 15 -23.35 176.07 -23.43
CA VAL A 15 -23.55 174.99 -22.47
C VAL A 15 -22.76 175.36 -21.22
N LYS A 16 -23.43 175.41 -20.06
CA LYS A 16 -22.76 175.80 -18.82
C LYS A 16 -21.71 174.74 -18.46
N PRO A 17 -20.50 175.10 -17.98
CA PRO A 17 -19.49 174.14 -17.52
C PRO A 17 -20.03 173.12 -16.51
N GLU A 18 -21.00 173.52 -15.70
CA GLU A 18 -21.72 172.65 -14.75
C GLU A 18 -22.48 171.50 -15.44
N ASP A 19 -23.09 171.76 -16.60
CA ASP A 19 -23.86 170.74 -17.34
C ASP A 19 -22.93 169.68 -17.96
N TRP A 20 -21.76 170.09 -18.47
CA TRP A 20 -20.77 169.15 -19.02
C TRP A 20 -20.11 168.30 -17.93
N PHE A 21 -19.84 168.89 -16.77
CA PHE A 21 -19.33 168.17 -15.61
C PHE A 21 -20.34 167.13 -15.12
N ASN A 22 -21.61 167.52 -14.92
CA ASN A 22 -22.67 166.60 -14.51
C ASN A 22 -22.87 165.44 -15.49
N LEU A 23 -22.85 165.70 -16.80
CA LEU A 23 -22.99 164.65 -17.81
C LEU A 23 -21.80 163.67 -17.81
N SER A 24 -20.59 164.18 -17.55
CA SER A 24 -19.37 163.34 -17.48
C SER A 24 -19.36 162.49 -16.21
N THR A 25 -19.73 163.07 -15.06
CA THR A 25 -19.88 162.35 -13.79
C THR A 25 -20.93 161.25 -13.89
N ALA A 26 -22.11 161.55 -14.46
CA ALA A 26 -23.15 160.54 -14.67
C ALA A 26 -22.71 159.37 -15.55
N ARG A 27 -21.83 159.60 -16.53
CA ARG A 27 -21.27 158.52 -17.36
C ARG A 27 -20.20 157.69 -16.63
N ILE A 28 -19.39 158.31 -15.79
CA ILE A 28 -18.42 157.60 -14.95
C ILE A 28 -19.17 156.70 -13.95
N ASP A 29 -20.22 157.20 -13.31
CA ASP A 29 -21.06 156.41 -12.41
C ASP A 29 -21.74 155.24 -13.15
N MET A 30 -22.18 155.47 -14.39
CA MET A 30 -22.75 154.42 -15.22
C MET A 30 -21.70 153.35 -15.60
N MET A 31 -20.46 153.74 -15.90
CA MET A 31 -19.36 152.78 -16.11
C MET A 31 -18.98 152.04 -14.83
N ALA A 32 -18.97 152.70 -13.67
CA ALA A 32 -18.70 152.07 -12.38
C ALA A 32 -19.79 151.04 -12.02
N ASN A 33 -21.06 151.31 -12.33
CA ASN A 33 -22.14 150.33 -12.18
C ASN A 33 -21.97 149.12 -13.12
N VAL A 34 -21.60 149.34 -14.39
CA VAL A 34 -21.33 148.24 -15.32
C VAL A 34 -20.14 147.41 -14.87
N GLU A 35 -19.06 148.03 -14.37
CA GLU A 35 -17.91 147.31 -13.81
C GLU A 35 -18.28 146.49 -12.56
N ALA A 36 -19.11 147.04 -11.67
CA ALA A 36 -19.61 146.33 -10.51
C ALA A 36 -20.50 145.13 -10.89
N GLU A 37 -21.38 145.28 -11.89
CA GLU A 37 -22.26 144.22 -12.36
C GLU A 37 -21.49 143.12 -13.11
N LEU A 38 -20.50 143.49 -13.94
CA LEU A 38 -19.59 142.52 -14.58
C LEU A 38 -18.74 141.80 -13.54
N GLY A 39 -18.21 142.52 -12.56
CA GLY A 39 -17.43 141.95 -11.46
C GLY A 39 -18.24 140.93 -10.66
N GLN A 40 -19.49 141.26 -10.31
CA GLN A 40 -20.40 140.32 -9.65
C GLN A 40 -20.73 139.10 -10.52
N ASN A 41 -20.99 139.28 -11.82
CA ASN A 41 -21.27 138.15 -12.73
C ASN A 41 -20.06 137.24 -12.94
N VAL A 42 -18.85 137.80 -13.07
CA VAL A 42 -17.60 137.02 -13.20
C VAL A 42 -17.31 136.26 -11.91
N VAL A 43 -17.51 136.89 -10.73
CA VAL A 43 -17.39 136.22 -9.44
C VAL A 43 -18.44 135.11 -9.31
N GLY A 44 -19.69 135.36 -9.69
CA GLY A 44 -20.78 134.39 -9.69
C GLY A 44 -20.49 133.15 -10.55
N LEU A 45 -20.10 133.36 -11.81
CA LEU A 45 -19.69 132.29 -12.73
C LEU A 45 -18.47 131.53 -12.22
N ALA A 46 -17.49 132.21 -11.63
CA ALA A 46 -16.31 131.57 -11.03
C ALA A 46 -16.68 130.76 -9.79
N THR A 47 -17.61 131.24 -8.96
CA THR A 47 -18.11 130.50 -7.79
C THR A 47 -18.94 129.28 -8.19
N ASP A 48 -19.77 129.39 -9.23
CA ASP A 48 -20.57 128.27 -9.74
C ASP A 48 -19.69 127.21 -10.41
N ALA A 49 -18.71 127.63 -11.22
CA ALA A 49 -17.72 126.73 -11.80
C ALA A 49 -16.89 126.02 -10.72
N ARG A 50 -16.48 126.73 -9.66
CA ARG A 50 -15.79 126.14 -8.51
C ARG A 50 -16.68 125.15 -7.75
N SER A 51 -17.94 125.51 -7.49
CA SER A 51 -18.91 124.66 -6.77
C SER A 51 -19.20 123.38 -7.55
N SER A 52 -19.42 123.48 -8.87
CA SER A 52 -19.63 122.32 -9.74
C SER A 52 -18.38 121.43 -9.80
N ALA A 53 -17.18 122.02 -9.92
CA ALA A 53 -15.92 121.26 -9.91
C ALA A 53 -15.69 120.54 -8.56
N GLN A 54 -16.03 121.19 -7.44
CA GLN A 54 -15.96 120.58 -6.10
C GLN A 54 -16.94 119.42 -5.95
N SER A 55 -18.19 119.58 -6.38
CA SER A 55 -19.19 118.51 -6.36
C SER A 55 -18.76 117.31 -7.20
N SER A 56 -18.28 117.54 -8.44
CA SER A 56 -17.74 116.48 -9.29
C SER A 56 -16.52 115.78 -8.68
N LEU A 57 -15.63 116.52 -8.01
CA LEU A 57 -14.48 115.95 -7.29
C LEU A 57 -14.94 115.07 -6.12
N TYR A 58 -15.89 115.51 -5.30
CA TYR A 58 -16.41 114.73 -4.18
C TYR A 58 -17.11 113.44 -4.64
N VAL A 59 -17.89 113.50 -5.72
CA VAL A 59 -18.51 112.30 -6.31
C VAL A 59 -17.43 111.35 -6.84
N ALA A 60 -16.43 111.85 -7.56
CA ALA A 60 -15.32 111.02 -8.05
C ALA A 60 -14.57 110.36 -6.88
N VAL A 61 -14.20 111.11 -5.84
CA VAL A 61 -13.53 110.57 -4.65
C VAL A 61 -14.41 109.54 -3.93
N ALA A 62 -15.71 109.83 -3.74
CA ALA A 62 -16.64 108.90 -3.10
C ALA A 62 -16.77 107.58 -3.88
N THR A 63 -16.83 107.64 -5.22
CA THR A 63 -16.88 106.42 -6.06
C THR A 63 -15.60 105.58 -5.96
N VAL A 64 -14.42 106.22 -5.95
CA VAL A 64 -13.13 105.52 -5.76
C VAL A 64 -13.07 104.87 -4.39
N VAL A 65 -13.46 105.59 -3.33
CA VAL A 65 -13.49 105.05 -1.96
C VAL A 65 -14.46 103.87 -1.86
N LEU A 66 -15.65 103.97 -2.45
CA LEU A 66 -16.63 102.89 -2.45
C LEU A 66 -16.10 101.64 -3.17
N MET A 67 -15.49 101.80 -4.36
CA MET A 67 -14.86 100.69 -5.07
C MET A 67 -13.75 100.05 -4.24
N LEU A 68 -12.94 100.85 -3.55
CA LEU A 68 -11.85 100.38 -2.71
C LEU A 68 -12.38 99.57 -1.52
N ILE A 69 -13.47 100.01 -0.89
CA ILE A 69 -14.15 99.27 0.18
C ILE A 69 -14.69 97.93 -0.34
N VAL A 70 -15.35 97.92 -1.51
CA VAL A 70 -15.90 96.69 -2.11
C VAL A 70 -14.79 95.70 -2.46
N VAL A 71 -13.68 96.17 -3.02
CA VAL A 71 -12.50 95.33 -3.34
C VAL A 71 -11.89 94.75 -2.05
N LEU A 72 -11.69 95.57 -1.02
CA LEU A 72 -11.17 95.09 0.26
C LEU A 72 -12.11 94.10 0.95
N TRP A 73 -13.43 94.31 0.85
CA TRP A 73 -14.42 93.40 1.40
C TRP A 73 -14.42 92.06 0.67
N LEU A 74 -14.46 92.05 -0.67
CA LEU A 74 -14.37 90.83 -1.48
C LEU A 74 -13.04 90.09 -1.25
N ALA A 75 -11.91 90.82 -1.24
CA ALA A 75 -10.61 90.24 -0.97
C ALA A 75 -10.56 89.59 0.42
N SER A 76 -11.12 90.25 1.44
CA SER A 76 -11.18 89.71 2.80
C SER A 76 -12.03 88.43 2.88
N VAL A 77 -13.19 88.38 2.21
CA VAL A 77 -14.05 87.18 2.15
C VAL A 77 -13.33 86.02 1.45
N ILE A 78 -12.69 86.28 0.30
CA ILE A 78 -11.95 85.27 -0.46
C ILE A 78 -10.76 84.74 0.37
N ILE A 79 -9.93 85.62 0.93
CA ILE A 79 -8.76 85.24 1.73
C ILE A 79 -9.19 84.42 2.96
N ARG A 80 -10.29 84.82 3.62
CA ARG A 80 -10.82 84.08 4.77
C ARG A 80 -11.25 82.67 4.38
N ASN A 81 -11.99 82.51 3.29
CA ASN A 81 -12.46 81.20 2.83
C ASN A 81 -11.28 80.29 2.42
N ILE A 82 -10.31 80.82 1.66
CA ILE A 82 -9.09 80.09 1.28
C ILE A 82 -8.30 79.67 2.51
N LYS A 83 -8.10 80.56 3.49
CA LYS A 83 -7.32 80.26 4.68
C LYS A 83 -7.96 79.12 5.50
N VAL A 84 -9.27 79.11 5.65
CA VAL A 84 -9.97 78.03 6.37
C VAL A 84 -9.79 76.69 5.65
N ALA A 85 -9.98 76.67 4.32
CA ALA A 85 -9.81 75.47 3.51
C ALA A 85 -8.37 74.93 3.55
N VAL A 86 -7.38 75.80 3.30
CA VAL A 86 -5.95 75.42 3.25
C VAL A 86 -5.45 74.92 4.61
N VAL A 87 -5.84 75.57 5.70
CA VAL A 87 -5.42 75.14 7.05
C VAL A 87 -6.00 73.78 7.39
N ASP A 88 -7.25 73.51 7.03
CA ASP A 88 -7.90 72.22 7.31
C ASP A 88 -7.32 71.09 6.47
N VAL A 89 -7.15 71.29 5.15
CA VAL A 89 -6.49 70.32 4.25
C VAL A 89 -5.06 70.06 4.70
N ASN A 90 -4.28 71.09 5.00
CA ASN A 90 -2.90 70.95 5.46
C ASN A 90 -2.82 70.22 6.81
N ARG A 91 -3.75 70.48 7.74
CA ARG A 91 -3.83 69.77 9.02
C ARG A 91 -4.07 68.27 8.80
N THR A 92 -5.01 67.91 7.93
CA THR A 92 -5.31 66.51 7.63
C THR A 92 -4.15 65.84 6.92
N LEU A 93 -3.51 66.52 5.96
CA LEU A 93 -2.28 66.03 5.31
C LEU A 93 -1.15 65.77 6.32
N MET A 94 -0.93 66.68 7.27
CA MET A 94 0.06 66.48 8.33
C MET A 94 -0.28 65.25 9.18
N ALA A 95 -1.54 65.08 9.58
CA ALA A 95 -1.99 63.92 10.35
C ALA A 95 -1.75 62.60 9.57
N LEU A 96 -2.12 62.56 8.29
CA LEU A 96 -1.83 61.43 7.39
C LEU A 96 -0.32 61.15 7.28
N SER A 97 0.51 62.19 7.16
CA SER A 97 1.97 62.04 7.11
C SER A 97 2.55 61.44 8.39
N THR A 98 1.91 61.70 9.54
CA THR A 98 2.23 61.09 10.83
C THR A 98 1.58 59.73 11.06
N ARG A 99 1.01 59.12 10.00
CA ARG A 99 0.33 57.81 10.00
C ARG A 99 -1.00 57.77 10.74
N ASP A 100 -1.58 58.93 11.05
CA ASP A 100 -2.97 59.01 11.53
C ASP A 100 -3.92 59.00 10.34
N LEU A 101 -4.31 57.79 9.91
CA LEU A 101 -5.28 57.57 8.85
C LEU A 101 -6.74 57.74 9.32
N THR A 102 -6.97 58.11 10.58
CA THR A 102 -8.32 58.41 11.10
C THR A 102 -8.70 59.88 10.92
N ALA A 103 -7.71 60.73 10.65
CA ALA A 103 -7.93 62.15 10.39
C ALA A 103 -8.78 62.35 9.11
N ARG A 104 -9.76 63.26 9.20
CA ARG A 104 -10.64 63.64 8.10
C ARG A 104 -10.74 65.16 8.01
N THR A 105 -10.91 65.67 6.80
CA THR A 105 -11.15 67.09 6.57
C THR A 105 -12.53 67.50 7.12
N ARG A 106 -12.63 68.74 7.58
CA ARG A 106 -13.86 69.38 8.07
C ARG A 106 -14.40 70.43 7.09
N TYR A 107 -13.58 70.86 6.13
CA TYR A 107 -13.99 71.82 5.13
C TYR A 107 -15.06 71.24 4.19
N VAL A 108 -16.22 71.88 4.15
CA VAL A 108 -17.34 71.50 3.28
C VAL A 108 -17.59 72.63 2.28
N GLY A 109 -17.01 72.47 1.09
CA GLY A 109 -17.16 73.39 -0.04
C GLY A 109 -17.70 72.70 -1.29
N LYS A 110 -18.29 73.49 -2.19
CA LYS A 110 -18.60 73.10 -3.58
C LYS A 110 -17.54 73.60 -4.57
N ASP A 111 -16.47 74.18 -4.05
CA ASP A 111 -15.31 74.66 -4.80
C ASP A 111 -14.23 73.56 -4.90
N GLU A 112 -13.11 73.93 -5.51
CA GLU A 112 -11.95 73.07 -5.72
C GLU A 112 -11.39 72.52 -4.41
N PHE A 113 -11.43 73.30 -3.33
CA PHE A 113 -10.97 72.85 -2.02
C PHE A 113 -11.90 71.79 -1.41
N GLY A 114 -13.21 71.89 -1.62
CA GLY A 114 -14.16 70.87 -1.19
C GLY A 114 -13.95 69.54 -1.92
N GLU A 115 -13.55 69.58 -3.20
CA GLU A 115 -13.16 68.40 -3.96
C GLU A 115 -11.86 67.78 -3.45
N ILE A 116 -10.82 68.59 -3.22
CA ILE A 116 -9.55 68.15 -2.63
C ILE A 116 -9.78 67.48 -1.27
N SER A 117 -10.61 68.09 -0.41
CA SER A 117 -11.00 67.54 0.89
C SER A 117 -11.60 66.13 0.78
N ARG A 118 -12.59 65.94 -0.11
CA ARG A 118 -13.21 64.63 -0.34
C ARG A 118 -12.22 63.61 -0.89
N ASN A 119 -11.38 64.00 -1.85
CA ASN A 119 -10.38 63.11 -2.44
C ASN A 119 -9.32 62.71 -1.40
N LEU A 120 -8.92 63.63 -0.52
CA LEU A 120 -7.99 63.37 0.58
C LEU A 120 -8.58 62.39 1.60
N ASP A 121 -9.86 62.57 1.98
CA ASP A 121 -10.55 61.68 2.90
C ASP A 121 -10.74 60.27 2.30
N ASN A 122 -11.06 60.19 1.00
CA ASN A 122 -11.13 58.92 0.27
C ASN A 122 -9.76 58.22 0.22
N MET A 123 -8.68 58.96 -0.03
CA MET A 123 -7.32 58.41 -0.01
C MET A 123 -6.95 57.89 1.38
N ALA A 124 -7.25 58.66 2.44
CA ALA A 124 -7.04 58.24 3.83
C ALA A 124 -7.79 56.93 4.14
N GLN A 125 -9.03 56.82 3.68
CA GLN A 125 -9.86 55.62 3.83
C GLN A 125 -9.25 54.42 3.08
N GLN A 126 -8.88 54.58 1.81
CA GLN A 126 -8.28 53.51 1.02
C GLN A 126 -6.97 53.00 1.63
N ILE A 127 -6.10 53.90 2.11
CA ILE A 127 -4.87 53.49 2.80
C ILE A 127 -5.20 52.75 4.11
N SER A 128 -6.19 53.23 4.88
CA SER A 128 -6.63 52.55 6.11
C SER A 128 -7.15 51.14 5.84
N ASP A 129 -7.93 50.97 4.77
CA ASP A 129 -8.47 49.67 4.37
C ASP A 129 -7.35 48.72 3.93
N VAL A 130 -6.38 49.20 3.13
CA VAL A 130 -5.18 48.41 2.76
C VAL A 130 -4.36 47.98 3.98
N ILE A 131 -4.16 48.86 4.96
CA ILE A 131 -3.43 48.51 6.20
C ILE A 131 -4.20 47.46 7.00
N ARG A 132 -5.53 47.55 7.05
CA ARG A 132 -6.38 46.54 7.70
C ARG A 132 -6.30 45.20 6.99
N ASP A 133 -6.31 45.19 5.66
CA ASP A 133 -6.17 43.97 4.84
C ASP A 133 -4.79 43.34 5.03
N ILE A 134 -3.71 44.14 5.06
CA ILE A 134 -2.35 43.67 5.39
C ILE A 134 -2.31 43.05 6.78
N GLY A 135 -2.95 43.68 7.77
CA GLY A 135 -3.04 43.14 9.13
C GLY A 135 -3.75 41.78 9.16
N SER A 136 -4.87 41.66 8.45
CA SER A 136 -5.59 40.38 8.32
C SER A 136 -4.77 39.31 7.61
N ALA A 137 -4.12 39.65 6.50
CA ALA A 137 -3.25 38.73 5.76
C ALA A 137 -2.06 38.26 6.61
N THR A 138 -1.44 39.17 7.37
CA THR A 138 -0.33 38.84 8.29
C THR A 138 -0.79 37.88 9.39
N ALA A 139 -1.98 38.08 9.95
CA ALA A 139 -2.55 37.17 10.94
C ALA A 139 -2.82 35.77 10.34
N GLN A 140 -3.34 35.69 9.10
CA GLN A 140 -3.53 34.41 8.41
C GLN A 140 -2.19 33.69 8.16
N VAL A 141 -1.15 34.41 7.74
CA VAL A 141 0.19 33.85 7.56
C VAL A 141 0.75 33.33 8.89
N ALA A 142 0.57 34.07 9.99
CA ALA A 142 1.00 33.61 11.32
C ALA A 142 0.30 32.31 11.73
N THR A 143 -1.02 32.22 11.56
CA THR A 143 -1.78 30.98 11.81
C THR A 143 -1.32 29.82 10.92
N ALA A 144 -1.11 30.07 9.62
CA ALA A 144 -0.62 29.06 8.70
C ALA A 144 0.79 28.55 9.08
N ALA A 145 1.67 29.45 9.56
CA ALA A 145 2.99 29.08 10.04
C ALA A 145 2.93 28.22 11.31
N GLU A 146 2.06 28.55 12.27
CA GLU A 146 1.83 27.72 13.46
C GLU A 146 1.29 26.34 13.09
N GLN A 147 0.32 26.26 12.17
CA GLN A 147 -0.21 24.99 11.65
C GLN A 147 0.87 24.17 10.95
N SER A 148 1.70 24.80 10.11
CA SER A 148 2.81 24.13 9.42
C SER A 148 3.85 23.59 10.41
N SER A 149 4.13 24.33 11.48
CA SER A 149 5.03 23.89 12.56
C SER A 149 4.46 22.67 13.30
N ALA A 150 3.17 22.69 13.62
CA ALA A 150 2.50 21.55 14.25
C ALA A 150 2.53 20.30 13.36
N VAL A 151 2.24 20.46 12.05
CA VAL A 151 2.31 19.37 11.07
C VAL A 151 3.74 18.82 10.93
N ALA A 152 4.76 19.69 10.93
CA ALA A 152 6.15 19.27 10.89
C ALA A 152 6.55 18.46 12.14
N LEU A 153 6.11 18.88 13.33
CA LEU A 153 6.36 18.14 14.58
C LEU A 153 5.68 16.76 14.56
N GLN A 154 4.43 16.69 14.10
CA GLN A 154 3.71 15.43 13.95
C GLN A 154 4.36 14.51 12.91
N THR A 155 4.84 15.08 11.80
CA THR A 155 5.56 14.33 10.76
C THR A 155 6.84 13.71 11.33
N ASN A 156 7.62 14.45 12.12
CA ASN A 156 8.80 13.92 12.80
C ASN A 156 8.47 12.73 13.74
N GLN A 157 7.36 12.81 14.48
CA GLN A 157 6.91 11.71 15.33
C GLN A 157 6.52 10.47 14.50
N ASN A 158 5.80 10.67 13.39
CA ASN A 158 5.42 9.59 12.49
C ASN A 158 6.65 8.94 11.84
N VAL A 159 7.65 9.73 11.42
CA VAL A 159 8.92 9.24 10.86
C VAL A 159 9.69 8.39 11.89
N ALA A 160 9.71 8.81 13.15
CA ALA A 160 10.33 8.02 14.23
C ALA A 160 9.60 6.67 14.45
N GLN A 161 8.27 6.65 14.42
CA GLN A 161 7.50 5.41 14.51
C GLN A 161 7.72 4.50 13.29
N GLN A 162 7.76 5.09 12.09
CA GLN A 162 8.01 4.36 10.85
C GLN A 162 9.42 3.74 10.84
N ARG A 163 10.43 4.43 11.39
CA ARG A 163 11.77 3.88 11.59
C ARG A 163 11.73 2.61 12.43
N GLN A 164 11.06 2.67 13.59
CA GLN A 164 10.92 1.49 14.45
C GLN A 164 10.18 0.34 13.74
N GLY A 165 9.13 0.63 12.98
CA GLY A 165 8.44 -0.38 12.17
C GLY A 165 9.34 -0.99 11.10
N THR A 166 10.20 -0.18 10.47
CA THR A 166 11.16 -0.63 9.45
C THR A 166 12.23 -1.54 10.05
N ASP A 167 12.77 -1.22 11.23
CA ASP A 167 13.72 -2.07 11.96
C ASP A 167 13.11 -3.44 12.33
N GLN A 168 11.83 -3.46 12.72
CA GLN A 168 11.09 -4.70 13.00
C GLN A 168 10.90 -5.54 11.74
N VAL A 169 10.55 -4.92 10.62
CA VAL A 169 10.42 -5.61 9.33
C VAL A 169 11.77 -6.18 8.88
N ALA A 170 12.87 -5.43 9.02
CA ALA A 170 14.22 -5.91 8.72
C ALA A 170 14.56 -7.18 9.52
N THR A 171 14.24 -7.18 10.82
CA THR A 171 14.44 -8.34 11.70
C THR A 171 13.62 -9.54 11.23
N ALA A 172 12.32 -9.34 10.94
CA ALA A 172 11.44 -10.40 10.46
C ALA A 172 11.90 -10.99 9.12
N ILE A 173 12.45 -10.17 8.22
CA ILE A 173 13.02 -10.64 6.94
C ILE A 173 14.29 -11.47 7.18
N SER A 174 15.14 -11.06 8.12
CA SER A 174 16.33 -11.83 8.49
C SER A 174 15.94 -13.20 9.06
N GLU A 175 14.92 -13.27 9.92
CA GLU A 175 14.39 -14.54 10.44
C GLU A 175 13.74 -15.38 9.33
N MET A 176 13.00 -14.75 8.42
CA MET A 176 12.42 -15.41 7.24
C MET A 176 13.50 -16.01 6.34
N SER A 177 14.57 -15.27 6.05
CA SER A 177 15.71 -15.74 5.25
C SER A 177 16.38 -16.97 5.89
N ALA A 178 16.60 -16.94 7.20
CA ALA A 178 17.12 -18.09 7.94
C ALA A 178 16.17 -19.30 7.84
N THR A 179 14.87 -19.09 8.02
CA THR A 179 13.85 -20.15 7.96
C THR A 179 13.76 -20.77 6.56
N VAL A 180 13.79 -19.95 5.51
CA VAL A 180 13.79 -20.41 4.12
C VAL A 180 15.00 -21.29 3.83
N LYS A 181 16.18 -20.92 4.34
CA LYS A 181 17.40 -21.73 4.21
C LYS A 181 17.28 -23.08 4.92
N ASP A 182 16.68 -23.10 6.11
CA ASP A 182 16.42 -24.33 6.86
C ASP A 182 15.39 -25.23 6.15
N VAL A 183 14.36 -24.65 5.53
CA VAL A 183 13.40 -25.38 4.69
C VAL A 183 14.10 -25.99 3.47
N ALA A 184 14.93 -25.23 2.75
CA ALA A 184 15.68 -25.75 1.60
C ALA A 184 16.58 -26.93 1.99
N ARG A 185 17.30 -26.80 3.11
CA ARG A 185 18.15 -27.88 3.65
C ARG A 185 17.33 -29.11 4.04
N SER A 186 16.25 -28.91 4.80
CA SER A 186 15.38 -30.02 5.23
C SER A 186 14.75 -30.75 4.04
N THR A 187 14.43 -30.02 2.98
CA THR A 187 13.89 -30.58 1.75
C THR A 187 14.92 -31.40 0.99
N THR A 188 16.17 -30.95 0.97
CA THR A 188 17.31 -31.71 0.40
C THR A 188 17.53 -33.01 1.18
N ASP A 189 17.58 -32.94 2.52
CA ASP A 189 17.72 -34.10 3.39
C ASP A 189 16.55 -35.10 3.18
N ALA A 190 15.33 -34.60 3.00
CA ALA A 190 14.14 -35.40 2.70
C ALA A 190 14.20 -36.07 1.33
N ALA A 191 14.75 -35.40 0.32
CA ALA A 191 14.97 -35.99 -1.01
C ALA A 191 16.00 -37.13 -0.95
N GLU A 192 17.12 -36.94 -0.25
CA GLU A 192 18.12 -37.99 -0.05
C GLU A 192 17.55 -39.19 0.73
N MET A 193 16.74 -38.94 1.77
CA MET A 193 16.03 -40.01 2.48
C MET A 193 15.08 -40.75 1.55
N SER A 194 14.29 -40.04 0.75
CA SER A 194 13.36 -40.65 -0.21
C SER A 194 14.12 -41.54 -1.20
N GLN A 195 15.23 -41.07 -1.75
CA GLN A 195 16.07 -41.86 -2.65
C GLN A 195 16.65 -43.11 -1.99
N ARG A 196 17.08 -43.02 -0.72
CA ARG A 196 17.53 -44.19 0.04
C ARG A 196 16.40 -45.21 0.24
N VAL A 197 15.20 -44.77 0.61
CA VAL A 197 14.07 -45.69 0.79
C VAL A 197 13.67 -46.31 -0.55
N ASN A 198 13.67 -45.56 -1.65
CA ASN A 198 13.41 -46.11 -2.99
C ASN A 198 14.38 -47.25 -3.35
N ASN A 199 15.68 -47.05 -3.09
CA ASN A 199 16.68 -48.09 -3.32
C ASN A 199 16.44 -49.32 -2.44
N SER A 200 16.10 -49.14 -1.16
CA SER A 200 15.75 -50.24 -0.25
C SER A 200 14.50 -51.00 -0.72
N THR A 201 13.50 -50.30 -1.26
CA THR A 201 12.29 -50.91 -1.80
C THR A 201 12.60 -51.75 -3.05
N LEU A 202 13.46 -51.25 -3.95
CA LEU A 202 13.92 -52.01 -5.11
C LEU A 202 14.71 -53.28 -4.73
N GLN A 203 15.57 -53.18 -3.71
CA GLN A 203 16.24 -54.34 -3.13
C GLN A 203 15.23 -55.32 -2.52
N GLY A 204 14.24 -54.82 -1.77
CA GLY A 204 13.15 -55.63 -1.21
C GLY A 204 12.34 -56.37 -2.28
N LYS A 205 12.05 -55.72 -3.42
CA LYS A 205 11.39 -56.36 -4.57
C LYS A 205 12.22 -57.52 -5.12
N THR A 206 13.53 -57.34 -5.23
CA THR A 206 14.45 -58.40 -5.68
C THR A 206 14.43 -59.61 -4.72
N GLU A 207 14.40 -59.37 -3.41
CA GLU A 207 14.30 -60.44 -2.40
C GLU A 207 12.95 -61.16 -2.43
N ILE A 208 11.85 -60.44 -2.68
CA ILE A 208 10.52 -61.01 -2.89
C ILE A 208 10.54 -61.96 -4.11
N ASP A 209 11.08 -61.51 -5.24
CA ASP A 209 11.15 -62.32 -6.47
C ASP A 209 11.98 -63.60 -6.25
N ASN A 210 13.11 -63.48 -5.54
CA ASN A 210 13.92 -64.65 -5.14
C ASN A 210 13.12 -65.60 -4.24
N THR A 211 12.36 -65.07 -3.28
CA THR A 211 11.53 -65.86 -2.36
C THR A 211 10.42 -66.60 -3.11
N ILE A 212 9.78 -65.97 -4.11
CA ILE A 212 8.80 -66.62 -4.98
C ILE A 212 9.44 -67.81 -5.70
N GLY A 213 10.63 -67.62 -6.27
CA GLY A 213 11.37 -68.70 -6.92
C GLY A 213 11.70 -69.87 -5.98
N LEU A 214 12.10 -69.59 -4.74
CA LEU A 214 12.34 -70.63 -3.73
C LEU A 214 11.07 -71.39 -3.35
N ILE A 215 9.94 -70.69 -3.19
CA ILE A 215 8.65 -71.33 -2.88
C ILE A 215 8.19 -72.22 -4.05
N GLN A 216 8.33 -71.76 -5.29
CA GLN A 216 8.03 -72.57 -6.48
C GLN A 216 8.90 -73.83 -6.53
N GLY A 217 10.20 -73.70 -6.27
CA GLY A 217 11.09 -74.85 -6.16
C GLY A 217 10.68 -75.84 -5.06
N LEU A 218 10.24 -75.31 -3.91
CA LEU A 218 9.74 -76.13 -2.80
C LEU A 218 8.44 -76.86 -3.15
N SER A 219 7.54 -76.23 -3.92
CA SER A 219 6.34 -76.89 -4.45
C SER A 219 6.70 -78.05 -5.39
N VAL A 220 7.65 -77.85 -6.31
CA VAL A 220 8.11 -78.91 -7.22
C VAL A 220 8.74 -80.07 -6.45
N GLN A 221 9.61 -79.79 -5.48
CA GLN A 221 10.22 -80.81 -4.63
C GLN A 221 9.18 -81.58 -3.81
N ALA A 222 8.12 -80.89 -3.36
CA ALA A 222 7.04 -81.50 -2.60
C ALA A 222 6.19 -82.44 -3.47
N GLU A 223 5.87 -82.04 -4.71
CA GLU A 223 5.18 -82.91 -5.67
C GLU A 223 6.00 -84.16 -6.02
N GLU A 224 7.30 -84.00 -6.24
CA GLU A 224 8.20 -85.13 -6.51
C GLU A 224 8.26 -86.10 -5.34
N THR A 225 8.40 -85.58 -4.11
CA THR A 225 8.42 -86.41 -2.90
C THR A 225 7.08 -87.13 -2.69
N SER A 226 5.96 -86.47 -2.98
CA SER A 226 4.63 -87.09 -2.94
C SER A 226 4.52 -88.27 -3.91
N ARG A 227 5.07 -88.13 -5.14
CA ARG A 227 5.12 -89.21 -6.13
C ARG A 227 5.94 -90.41 -5.64
N ILE A 228 7.12 -90.18 -5.06
CA ILE A 228 7.97 -91.23 -4.50
C ILE A 228 7.25 -92.00 -3.37
N ILE A 229 6.52 -91.27 -2.52
CA ILE A 229 5.73 -91.89 -1.44
C ILE A 229 4.59 -92.75 -2.00
N ASP A 230 3.94 -92.31 -3.07
CA ASP A 230 2.86 -93.06 -3.72
C ASP A 230 3.39 -94.31 -4.43
N GLU A 231 4.57 -94.24 -5.06
CA GLU A 231 5.30 -95.41 -5.58
C GLU A 231 5.63 -96.40 -4.46
N LEU A 232 6.17 -95.94 -3.32
CA LEU A 232 6.47 -96.78 -2.15
C LEU A 232 5.20 -97.46 -1.60
N LYS A 233 4.06 -96.76 -1.61
CA LYS A 233 2.75 -97.35 -1.24
C LYS A 233 2.37 -98.46 -2.22
N GLY A 234 2.56 -98.26 -3.52
CA GLY A 234 2.34 -99.27 -4.56
C GLY A 234 3.22 -100.52 -4.41
N GLU A 235 4.52 -100.34 -4.15
CA GLU A 235 5.45 -101.43 -3.88
C GLU A 235 5.06 -102.20 -2.62
N SER A 236 4.67 -101.50 -1.55
CA SER A 236 4.22 -102.12 -0.30
C SER A 236 2.98 -102.98 -0.49
N ASN A 237 2.01 -102.52 -1.29
CA ASN A 237 0.82 -103.30 -1.65
C ASN A 237 1.22 -104.58 -2.41
N SER A 238 2.19 -104.48 -3.32
CA SER A 238 2.70 -105.62 -4.10
C SER A 238 3.38 -106.64 -3.18
N ILE A 239 4.21 -106.20 -2.24
CA ILE A 239 4.82 -107.07 -1.23
C ILE A 239 3.76 -107.75 -0.38
N SER A 240 2.71 -107.03 0.04
CA SER A 240 1.61 -107.63 0.82
C SER A 240 0.93 -108.76 0.04
N SER A 241 0.69 -108.59 -1.26
CA SER A 241 0.11 -109.64 -2.09
C SER A 241 1.03 -110.87 -2.19
N VAL A 242 2.34 -110.67 -2.27
CA VAL A 242 3.32 -111.78 -2.30
C VAL A 242 3.35 -112.51 -0.96
N LEU A 243 3.26 -111.81 0.16
CA LEU A 243 3.23 -112.40 1.49
C LEU A 243 1.97 -113.28 1.70
N ASP A 244 0.82 -112.87 1.17
CA ASP A 244 -0.40 -113.67 1.22
C ASP A 244 -0.24 -115.00 0.44
N VAL A 245 0.46 -114.98 -0.70
CA VAL A 245 0.83 -116.21 -1.45
C VAL A 245 1.78 -117.09 -0.64
N ILE A 246 2.84 -116.52 -0.06
CA ILE A 246 3.82 -117.27 0.76
C ILE A 246 3.12 -117.92 1.97
N ARG A 247 2.24 -117.17 2.63
CA ARG A 247 1.44 -117.69 3.74
C ARG A 247 0.56 -118.84 3.29
N GLY A 248 -0.10 -118.72 2.14
CA GLY A 248 -0.87 -119.81 1.53
C GLY A 248 -0.03 -121.06 1.24
N VAL A 249 1.20 -120.88 0.72
CA VAL A 249 2.14 -121.99 0.49
C VAL A 249 2.60 -122.63 1.80
N ALA A 250 2.88 -121.82 2.84
CA ALA A 250 3.25 -122.32 4.16
C ALA A 250 2.10 -123.12 4.81
N ASP A 251 0.86 -122.65 4.69
CA ASP A 251 -0.34 -123.37 5.15
C ASP A 251 -0.51 -124.71 4.43
N GLN A 252 -0.37 -124.72 3.10
CA GLN A 252 -0.40 -125.96 2.30
C GLN A 252 0.73 -126.91 2.70
N THR A 253 1.94 -126.40 2.92
CA THR A 253 3.11 -127.19 3.33
C THR A 253 2.91 -127.80 4.71
N ASN A 254 2.34 -127.04 5.65
CA ASN A 254 2.01 -127.50 6.99
C ASN A 254 0.95 -128.62 6.96
N LEU A 255 -0.08 -128.49 6.11
CA LEU A 255 -1.09 -129.53 5.88
C LEU A 255 -0.51 -130.79 5.23
N LEU A 256 0.35 -130.64 4.22
CA LEU A 256 1.03 -131.76 3.56
C LEU A 256 1.95 -132.50 4.54
N ALA A 257 2.71 -131.76 5.34
CA ALA A 257 3.60 -132.31 6.35
C ALA A 257 2.83 -133.03 7.47
N LEU A 258 1.68 -132.50 7.89
CA LEU A 258 0.78 -133.17 8.84
C LEU A 258 0.28 -134.52 8.27
N ASN A 259 -0.18 -134.53 7.01
CA ASN A 259 -0.63 -135.76 6.35
C ASN A 259 0.52 -136.78 6.23
N ALA A 260 1.73 -136.34 5.91
CA ALA A 260 2.91 -137.19 5.86
C ALA A 260 3.31 -137.75 7.24
N ALA A 261 3.21 -136.95 8.31
CA ALA A 261 3.49 -137.39 9.67
C ALA A 261 2.46 -138.43 10.15
N ILE A 262 1.18 -138.25 9.80
CA ILE A 262 0.12 -139.23 10.07
C ILE A 262 0.41 -140.56 9.36
N GLU A 263 0.76 -140.53 8.07
CA GLU A 263 1.03 -141.75 7.30
C GLU A 263 2.35 -142.43 7.73
N ALA A 264 3.36 -141.66 8.14
CA ALA A 264 4.60 -142.18 8.72
C ALA A 264 4.36 -142.87 10.08
N ALA A 265 3.49 -142.32 10.93
CA ALA A 265 3.08 -142.97 12.17
C ALA A 265 2.29 -144.27 11.90
N ARG A 266 1.53 -144.32 10.81
CA ARG A 266 0.77 -145.50 10.37
C ARG A 266 1.66 -146.65 9.88
N ALA A 267 2.84 -146.35 9.32
CA ALA A 267 3.82 -147.33 8.86
C ALA A 267 4.69 -147.95 9.99
N GLY A 268 4.51 -147.53 11.25
CA GLY A 268 5.21 -148.09 12.41
C GLY A 268 6.72 -147.87 12.39
N GLU A 269 7.51 -148.88 12.77
CA GLU A 269 8.98 -148.78 12.87
C GLU A 269 9.67 -148.45 11.51
N GLN A 270 9.08 -148.83 10.38
CA GLN A 270 9.61 -148.51 9.04
C GLN A 270 9.43 -147.03 8.67
N GLY A 271 8.49 -146.32 9.33
CA GLY A 271 8.17 -144.92 9.07
C GLY A 271 8.89 -143.90 9.94
N ARG A 272 9.68 -144.33 10.95
CA ARG A 272 10.31 -143.42 11.93
C ARG A 272 11.18 -142.32 11.30
N GLY A 273 11.99 -142.67 10.30
CA GLY A 273 12.83 -141.69 9.60
C GLY A 273 12.00 -140.64 8.86
N PHE A 274 10.90 -141.07 8.21
CA PHE A 274 9.97 -140.16 7.52
C PHE A 274 9.15 -139.30 8.48
N ALA A 275 8.77 -139.83 9.65
CA ALA A 275 8.03 -139.08 10.67
C ALA A 275 8.85 -137.88 11.19
N VAL A 276 10.15 -138.08 11.45
CA VAL A 276 11.06 -137.00 11.89
C VAL A 276 11.19 -135.92 10.82
N VAL A 277 11.32 -136.30 9.55
CA VAL A 277 11.39 -135.33 8.44
C VAL A 277 10.06 -134.58 8.29
N ALA A 278 8.92 -135.27 8.41
CA ALA A 278 7.60 -134.64 8.32
C ALA A 278 7.35 -133.64 9.46
N ASP A 279 7.74 -133.96 10.70
CA ASP A 279 7.67 -133.03 11.82
C ASP A 279 8.61 -131.83 11.65
N GLU A 280 9.81 -132.02 11.11
CA GLU A 280 10.75 -130.93 10.81
C GLU A 280 10.20 -130.00 9.71
N VAL A 281 9.63 -130.56 8.64
CA VAL A 281 8.96 -129.78 7.57
C VAL A 281 7.75 -129.03 8.13
N ARG A 282 6.97 -129.65 9.02
CA ARG A 282 5.83 -129.00 9.68
C ARG A 282 6.27 -127.84 10.55
N ASN A 283 7.34 -128.02 11.32
CA ASN A 283 7.90 -126.97 12.17
C ASN A 283 8.47 -125.82 11.31
N LEU A 284 9.13 -126.13 10.19
CA LEU A 284 9.62 -125.14 9.24
C LEU A 284 8.46 -124.35 8.61
N ALA A 285 7.38 -125.02 8.18
CA ALA A 285 6.20 -124.38 7.63
C ALA A 285 5.53 -123.43 8.64
N LYS A 286 5.41 -123.84 9.90
CA LYS A 286 4.90 -122.99 10.98
C LYS A 286 5.81 -121.76 11.21
N LYS A 287 7.12 -121.95 11.25
CA LYS A 287 8.10 -120.85 11.41
C LYS A 287 8.07 -119.88 10.23
N THR A 288 7.86 -120.38 9.00
CA THR A 288 7.62 -119.54 7.82
C THR A 288 6.35 -118.74 8.00
N GLN A 289 5.26 -119.36 8.45
CA GLN A 289 3.97 -118.71 8.67
C GLN A 289 4.06 -117.57 9.70
N ASP A 290 4.68 -117.83 10.86
CA ASP A 290 4.92 -116.84 11.91
C ASP A 290 5.78 -115.66 11.38
N SER A 291 6.78 -115.96 10.55
CA SER A 291 7.63 -114.95 9.91
C SER A 291 6.84 -114.09 8.91
N THR A 292 5.99 -114.69 8.07
CA THR A 292 5.10 -113.94 7.16
C THR A 292 4.16 -113.02 7.93
N VAL A 293 3.60 -113.44 9.07
CA VAL A 293 2.75 -112.57 9.90
C VAL A 293 3.54 -111.37 10.44
N SER A 294 4.77 -111.60 10.89
CA SER A 294 5.66 -110.52 11.36
C SER A 294 5.97 -109.52 10.25
N ILE A 295 6.32 -110.01 9.05
CA ILE A 295 6.58 -109.16 7.89
C ILE A 295 5.32 -108.41 7.45
N GLN A 296 4.15 -109.06 7.43
CA GLN A 296 2.88 -108.44 7.08
C GLN A 296 2.55 -107.27 8.03
N LYS A 297 2.86 -107.39 9.32
CA LYS A 297 2.74 -106.29 10.29
C LYS A 297 3.72 -105.15 9.99
N MET A 298 4.95 -105.45 9.59
CA MET A 298 5.91 -104.41 9.17
C MET A 298 5.45 -103.69 7.90
N ILE A 299 4.91 -104.40 6.91
CA ILE A 299 4.38 -103.81 5.68
C ILE A 299 3.14 -102.95 5.95
N ALA A 300 2.23 -103.38 6.82
CA ALA A 300 1.08 -102.58 7.23
C ALA A 300 1.51 -101.27 7.91
N ASN A 301 2.53 -101.32 8.78
CA ASN A 301 3.10 -100.11 9.37
C ASN A 301 3.77 -99.21 8.32
N LEU A 302 4.42 -99.80 7.31
CA LEU A 302 5.07 -99.06 6.22
C LEU A 302 4.02 -98.36 5.33
N GLN A 303 2.94 -99.05 4.96
CA GLN A 303 1.79 -98.46 4.26
C GLN A 303 1.18 -97.29 5.03
N SER A 304 0.90 -97.48 6.33
CA SER A 304 0.38 -96.41 7.18
C SER A 304 1.38 -95.24 7.31
N GLY A 305 2.68 -95.54 7.36
CA GLY A 305 3.76 -94.56 7.32
C GLY A 305 3.72 -93.72 6.04
N SER A 306 3.64 -94.38 4.88
CA SER A 306 3.56 -93.75 3.56
C SER A 306 2.30 -92.89 3.42
N GLU A 307 1.13 -93.35 3.87
CA GLU A 307 -0.10 -92.54 3.81
C GLU A 307 -0.01 -91.25 4.63
N ARG A 308 0.57 -91.32 5.84
CA ARG A 308 0.80 -90.12 6.66
C ARG A 308 1.81 -89.19 5.99
N ALA A 309 2.86 -89.74 5.39
CA ALA A 309 3.86 -88.95 4.67
C ALA A 309 3.23 -88.24 3.45
N ALA A 310 2.39 -88.93 2.68
CA ALA A 310 1.68 -88.35 1.53
C ALA A 310 0.74 -87.21 1.97
N ALA A 311 -0.06 -87.42 3.03
CA ALA A 311 -0.92 -86.38 3.59
C ALA A 311 -0.12 -85.15 4.04
N SER A 312 1.01 -85.37 4.73
CA SER A 312 1.92 -84.29 5.14
C SER A 312 2.51 -83.54 3.94
N MET A 313 2.85 -84.23 2.85
CA MET A 313 3.34 -83.58 1.64
C MET A 313 2.27 -82.72 0.97
N GLN A 314 1.02 -83.18 0.96
CA GLN A 314 -0.09 -82.43 0.38
C GLN A 314 -0.45 -81.19 1.19
N GLU A 315 -0.39 -81.27 2.52
CA GLU A 315 -0.49 -80.09 3.39
C GLU A 315 0.65 -79.08 3.14
N THR A 316 1.88 -79.59 2.97
CA THR A 316 3.06 -78.76 2.66
C THR A 316 2.90 -78.02 1.34
N LEU A 317 2.35 -78.68 0.31
CA LEU A 317 2.06 -78.07 -0.99
C LEU A 317 1.03 -76.94 -0.85
N GLY A 318 -0.04 -77.15 -0.09
CA GLY A 318 -1.04 -76.12 0.18
C GLY A 318 -0.47 -74.90 0.89
N LYS A 319 0.36 -75.12 1.92
CA LYS A 319 1.06 -74.03 2.64
C LYS A 319 2.04 -73.28 1.75
N ALA A 320 2.73 -73.96 0.85
CA ALA A 320 3.63 -73.32 -0.11
C ALA A 320 2.86 -72.40 -1.08
N GLN A 321 1.71 -72.85 -1.59
CA GLN A 321 0.85 -72.03 -2.47
C GLN A 321 0.29 -70.79 -1.74
N GLU A 322 -0.18 -70.96 -0.51
CA GLU A 322 -0.64 -69.82 0.31
C GLU A 322 0.51 -68.84 0.61
N GLY A 323 1.68 -69.37 0.95
CA GLY A 323 2.91 -68.60 1.15
C GLY A 323 3.29 -67.79 -0.10
N ALA A 324 3.24 -68.40 -1.29
CA ALA A 324 3.48 -67.71 -2.55
C ALA A 324 2.50 -66.54 -2.76
N SER A 325 1.21 -66.75 -2.52
CA SER A 325 0.19 -65.69 -2.66
C SER A 325 0.46 -64.51 -1.71
N ASN A 326 0.86 -64.79 -0.47
CA ASN A 326 1.19 -63.74 0.50
C ASN A 326 2.43 -62.95 0.11
N VAL A 327 3.45 -63.63 -0.43
CA VAL A 327 4.69 -63.01 -0.91
C VAL A 327 4.44 -62.13 -2.14
N VAL A 328 3.61 -62.58 -3.09
CA VAL A 328 3.19 -61.75 -4.24
C VAL A 328 2.52 -60.46 -3.78
N ARG A 329 1.58 -60.55 -2.83
CA ARG A 329 0.92 -59.38 -2.26
C ARG A 329 1.89 -58.43 -1.54
N ALA A 330 2.91 -58.96 -0.88
CA ALA A 330 3.97 -58.14 -0.28
C ALA A 330 4.81 -57.40 -1.35
N GLY A 331 5.03 -58.03 -2.51
CA GLY A 331 5.65 -57.39 -3.67
C GLY A 331 4.84 -56.23 -4.23
N GLU A 332 3.52 -56.39 -4.37
CA GLU A 332 2.60 -55.33 -4.81
C GLU A 332 2.63 -54.13 -3.85
N LEU A 333 2.61 -54.37 -2.53
CA LEU A 333 2.70 -53.31 -1.53
C LEU A 333 4.04 -52.55 -1.59
N LEU A 334 5.15 -53.23 -1.88
CA LEU A 334 6.44 -52.57 -2.09
C LEU A 334 6.42 -51.69 -3.35
N GLU A 335 5.73 -52.11 -4.41
CA GLU A 335 5.57 -51.31 -5.63
C GLU A 335 4.77 -50.03 -5.36
N GLU A 336 3.67 -50.11 -4.60
CA GLU A 336 2.92 -48.94 -4.13
C GLU A 336 3.79 -47.99 -3.27
N ILE A 337 4.64 -48.54 -2.40
CA ILE A 337 5.59 -47.76 -1.60
C ILE A 337 6.61 -47.04 -2.50
N ALA A 338 7.14 -47.71 -3.53
CA ALA A 338 8.09 -47.11 -4.46
C ALA A 338 7.47 -45.93 -5.22
N GLU A 339 6.23 -46.09 -5.71
CA GLU A 339 5.49 -45.01 -6.39
C GLU A 339 5.20 -43.83 -5.45
N GLY A 340 4.81 -44.10 -4.21
CA GLY A 340 4.62 -43.08 -3.18
C GLY A 340 5.90 -42.29 -2.89
N ILE A 341 7.04 -42.97 -2.81
CA ILE A 341 8.35 -42.34 -2.59
C ILE A 341 8.78 -41.49 -3.78
N ALA A 342 8.57 -41.96 -5.01
CA ALA A 342 8.83 -41.17 -6.22
C ALA A 342 8.05 -39.85 -6.19
N THR A 343 6.78 -39.90 -5.80
CA THR A 343 5.94 -38.70 -5.64
C THR A 343 6.46 -37.76 -4.56
N ILE A 344 6.94 -38.30 -3.43
CA ILE A 344 7.56 -37.49 -2.36
C ILE A 344 8.84 -36.81 -2.86
N SER A 345 9.66 -37.52 -3.62
CA SER A 345 10.88 -36.97 -4.22
C SER A 345 10.57 -35.80 -5.15
N ASP A 346 9.58 -35.94 -6.03
CA ASP A 346 9.14 -34.86 -6.92
C ASP A 346 8.61 -33.64 -6.15
N ARG A 347 7.85 -33.86 -5.07
CA ARG A 347 7.39 -32.75 -4.21
C ARG A 347 8.54 -32.06 -3.50
N ASN A 348 9.56 -32.78 -3.06
CA ASN A 348 10.73 -32.17 -2.46
C ASN A 348 11.46 -31.26 -3.48
N ILE A 349 11.56 -31.65 -4.74
CA ILE A 349 12.13 -30.78 -5.79
C ILE A 349 11.32 -29.49 -5.94
N GLN A 350 9.98 -29.57 -5.93
CA GLN A 350 9.12 -28.39 -5.99
C GLN A 350 9.26 -27.48 -4.77
N VAL A 351 9.31 -28.05 -3.56
CA VAL A 351 9.50 -27.28 -2.32
C VAL A 351 10.88 -26.61 -2.30
N ALA A 352 11.93 -27.28 -2.78
CA ALA A 352 13.25 -26.69 -2.90
C ALA A 352 13.27 -25.50 -3.85
N SER A 353 12.63 -25.62 -5.03
CA SER A 353 12.48 -24.51 -5.97
C SER A 353 11.67 -23.34 -5.38
N ALA A 354 10.59 -23.62 -4.64
CA ALA A 354 9.82 -22.58 -3.97
C ALA A 354 10.61 -21.89 -2.84
N ALA A 355 11.47 -22.63 -2.14
CA ALA A 355 12.36 -22.06 -1.13
C ALA A 355 13.42 -21.15 -1.76
N GLU A 356 13.99 -21.51 -2.92
CA GLU A 356 14.89 -20.62 -3.67
C GLU A 356 14.18 -19.33 -4.10
N GLU A 357 12.95 -19.42 -4.62
CA GLU A 357 12.16 -18.25 -5.00
C GLU A 357 11.86 -17.35 -3.78
N GLN A 358 11.46 -17.95 -2.65
CA GLN A 358 11.26 -17.20 -1.40
C GLN A 358 12.55 -16.54 -0.91
N SER A 359 13.71 -17.16 -1.10
CA SER A 359 14.99 -16.55 -0.74
C SER A 359 15.27 -15.29 -1.57
N LEU A 360 14.97 -15.32 -2.87
CA LEU A 360 15.12 -14.16 -3.75
C LEU A 360 14.18 -13.02 -3.34
N VAL A 361 12.92 -13.35 -3.05
CA VAL A 361 11.93 -12.37 -2.57
C VAL A 361 12.34 -11.79 -1.22
N ALA A 362 12.83 -12.60 -0.29
CA ALA A 362 13.32 -12.11 1.00
C ALA A 362 14.45 -11.09 0.83
N GLU A 363 15.38 -11.34 -0.09
CA GLU A 363 16.49 -10.43 -0.35
C GLU A 363 16.04 -9.13 -1.04
N GLU A 364 15.06 -9.21 -1.94
CA GLU A 364 14.44 -8.01 -2.54
C GLU A 364 13.74 -7.15 -1.49
N ILE A 365 12.95 -7.75 -0.59
CA ILE A 365 12.30 -7.02 0.49
C ILE A 365 13.35 -6.42 1.43
N HIS A 366 14.43 -7.15 1.74
CA HIS A 366 15.53 -6.62 2.56
C HIS A 366 16.14 -5.35 1.95
N ARG A 367 16.37 -5.31 0.63
CA ARG A 367 16.87 -4.11 -0.07
C ARG A 367 15.86 -2.96 0.00
N ASN A 368 14.57 -3.24 -0.25
CA ASN A 368 13.52 -2.22 -0.17
C ASN A 368 13.41 -1.62 1.24
N VAL A 369 13.62 -2.41 2.28
CA VAL A 369 13.62 -1.96 3.68
C VAL A 369 14.83 -1.09 3.97
N ASP A 370 16.00 -1.44 3.45
CA ASP A 370 17.21 -0.60 3.57
C ASP A 370 17.05 0.74 2.85
N ASP A 371 16.44 0.74 1.66
CA ASP A 371 16.10 1.95 0.91
C ASP A 371 15.12 2.84 1.70
N ILE A 372 14.07 2.27 2.29
CA ILE A 372 13.12 3.00 3.14
C ILE A 372 13.84 3.59 4.36
N ASN A 373 14.73 2.83 5.01
CA ASN A 373 15.48 3.31 6.15
C ASN A 373 16.41 4.48 5.77
N SER A 374 17.05 4.41 4.60
CA SER A 374 17.88 5.50 4.07
C SER A 374 17.07 6.78 3.83
N LEU A 375 15.86 6.66 3.28
CA LEU A 375 14.93 7.78 3.08
C LEU A 375 14.47 8.39 4.40
N VAL A 376 14.18 7.55 5.41
CA VAL A 376 13.81 8.01 6.76
C VAL A 376 14.94 8.80 7.41
N ILE A 377 16.21 8.39 7.21
CA ILE A 377 17.39 9.13 7.67
C ILE A 377 17.55 10.47 6.95
N GLN A 378 17.17 10.56 5.67
CA GLN A 378 17.29 11.79 4.89
C GLN A 378 16.19 12.83 5.22
N VAL A 379 15.03 12.37 5.68
CA VAL A 379 13.88 13.22 6.05
C VAL A 379 13.96 13.71 7.52
N SER A 380 14.67 12.98 8.38
CA SER A 380 14.96 13.38 9.77
C SER A 380 16.13 14.36 9.83
#